data_AF-A0A1V4QDW5-F1
#
_entry.id   AF-A0A1V4QDW5-F1
#
_cell.length_a   1.000
_cell.length_b   1.000
_cell.length_c   1.000
_cell.angle_alpha   90.00
_cell.angle_beta   90.00
_cell.angle_gamma   90.00
#
_symmetry.space_group_name_H-M   'P 1'
#
loop_
_entity.id
_entity.type
_entity.pdbx_description
1 polymer ?
#
loop_
_entity_poly.entity_id
_entity_poly.type
_entity_poly.pdbx_seq_one_letter_code
_entity_poly.pdbx_strand_id
1 'polypeptide(L)'
;IPLAAIPAFFGLLGYAITFRIFFGFVLIWAIVLYILTLVGLYIEGIVINALAPSFGSQQNSTNAFKLAVYAYTPAFIAGILRIFPLLGVLVFLISLYGLYLLYLGLPVMMETPKEKVVGYLVVIIIVLIIIYALIA
;
A
#
# COMPACT_ATOMS: atom_id res chain seq x y z
N ILE A 1 2.80 -5.62 10.05
CA ILE A 1 3.93 -5.89 9.13
C ILE A 1 3.94 -7.32 8.58
N PRO A 2 3.66 -8.40 9.34
CA PRO A 2 3.67 -9.77 8.79
C PRO A 2 2.77 -9.97 7.56
N LEU A 3 1.64 -9.24 7.49
CA LEU A 3 0.73 -9.26 6.35
C LEU A 3 1.39 -8.86 5.01
N ALA A 4 2.42 -8.01 5.03
CA ALA A 4 3.12 -7.59 3.81
C ALA A 4 3.87 -8.74 3.13
N ALA A 5 4.12 -9.85 3.83
CA ALA A 5 4.75 -11.04 3.26
C ALA A 5 3.78 -11.86 2.39
N ILE A 6 2.46 -11.70 2.59
CA ILE A 6 1.44 -12.50 1.91
C ILE A 6 1.52 -12.34 0.38
N PRO A 7 1.51 -11.13 -0.21
CA PRO A 7 1.59 -10.97 -1.66
C PRO A 7 2.90 -11.50 -2.25
N ALA A 8 4.02 -11.37 -1.52
CA ALA A 8 5.33 -11.84 -1.97
C ALA A 8 5.38 -13.37 -2.00
N PHE A 9 4.87 -14.03 -0.95
CA PHE A 9 4.83 -15.48 -0.86
C PHE A 9 3.88 -16.12 -1.88
N PHE A 10 2.62 -15.68 -1.95
CA PHE A 10 1.65 -16.23 -2.90
C PHE A 10 1.95 -15.88 -4.34
N GLY A 11 2.54 -14.71 -4.59
CA GLY A 11 3.06 -14.34 -5.91
C GLY A 11 4.18 -15.29 -6.34
N LEU A 12 5.19 -15.52 -5.49
CA LEU A 12 6.27 -16.48 -5.76
C LEU A 12 5.71 -17.87 -6.07
N LEU A 13 4.77 -18.34 -5.25
CA LEU A 13 4.15 -19.65 -5.41
C LEU A 13 3.42 -19.76 -6.76
N GLY A 14 2.65 -18.73 -7.12
CA GLY A 14 1.95 -18.67 -8.40
C GLY A 14 2.89 -18.69 -9.61
N TYR A 15 3.97 -17.91 -9.57
CA TYR A 15 4.98 -17.90 -10.63
C TYR A 15 5.72 -19.23 -10.76
N ALA A 16 6.11 -19.84 -9.63
CA ALA A 16 6.80 -21.13 -9.61
C ALA A 16 5.92 -22.26 -10.19
N ILE A 17 4.63 -22.29 -9.84
CA ILE A 17 3.68 -23.31 -10.32
C ILE A 17 3.32 -23.08 -11.79
N THR A 18 3.01 -21.84 -12.18
CA THR A 18 2.48 -21.52 -13.53
C THR A 18 3.56 -21.58 -14.61
N PHE A 19 4.77 -21.10 -14.31
CA PHE A 19 5.82 -20.92 -15.31
C PHE A 19 7.03 -21.86 -15.14
N ARG A 20 7.01 -22.77 -14.14
CA ARG A 20 8.08 -23.73 -13.84
C ARG A 20 9.49 -23.12 -13.82
N ILE A 21 9.62 -21.91 -13.26
CA ILE A 21 10.87 -21.14 -13.23
C ILE A 21 11.79 -21.63 -12.10
N PHE A 22 13.11 -21.50 -12.29
CA PHE A 22 14.14 -21.86 -11.32
C PHE A 22 13.96 -21.16 -9.96
N PHE A 23 13.82 -21.95 -8.89
CA PHE A 23 13.39 -21.50 -7.54
C PHE A 23 14.29 -20.41 -6.92
N GLY A 24 15.60 -20.43 -7.20
CA GLY A 24 16.56 -19.48 -6.64
C GLY A 24 16.36 -18.03 -7.10
N PHE A 25 16.02 -17.82 -8.38
CA PHE A 25 15.78 -16.47 -8.92
C PHE A 25 14.48 -15.88 -8.38
N VAL A 26 13.43 -16.71 -8.25
CA VAL A 26 12.11 -16.27 -7.78
C VAL A 26 12.16 -15.88 -6.29
N LEU A 27 12.99 -16.54 -5.47
CA LEU A 27 13.17 -16.20 -4.06
C LEU A 27 13.79 -14.82 -3.85
N ILE A 28 14.88 -14.51 -4.57
CA ILE A 28 15.52 -13.18 -4.51
C ILE A 28 14.50 -12.11 -4.93
N TRP A 29 13.74 -12.37 -5.98
CA TRP A 29 12.70 -11.46 -6.45
C TRP A 29 11.61 -11.20 -5.41
N ALA A 30 11.15 -12.24 -4.69
CA ALA A 30 10.16 -12.10 -3.64
C ALA A 30 10.67 -11.28 -2.44
N ILE A 31 11.95 -11.45 -2.05
CA ILE A 31 12.58 -10.66 -1.00
C ILE A 31 12.67 -9.19 -1.41
N VAL A 32 13.11 -8.91 -2.64
CA VAL A 32 13.18 -7.55 -3.19
C VAL A 32 11.79 -6.91 -3.18
N LEU A 33 10.75 -7.59 -3.66
CA LEU A 33 9.37 -7.11 -3.64
C LEU A 33 8.87 -6.81 -2.23
N TYR A 34 9.19 -7.68 -1.27
CA TYR A 34 8.82 -7.47 0.12
C TYR A 34 9.46 -6.19 0.68
N ILE A 35 10.76 -5.99 0.45
CA ILE A 35 11.46 -4.77 0.89
C ILE A 35 10.88 -3.53 0.21
N LEU A 36 10.66 -3.56 -1.11
CA LEU A 36 10.05 -2.45 -1.85
C LEU A 36 8.65 -2.11 -1.32
N THR A 37 7.87 -3.11 -0.93
CA THR A 37 6.55 -2.90 -0.31
C THR A 37 6.67 -2.16 1.03
N LEU A 38 7.65 -2.53 1.86
CA LEU A 38 7.90 -1.83 3.14
C LEU A 38 8.38 -0.40 2.92
N VAL A 39 9.25 -0.17 1.94
CA VAL A 39 9.70 1.17 1.55
C VAL A 39 8.51 2.01 1.05
N GLY A 40 7.64 1.43 0.23
CA GLY A 40 6.41 2.08 -0.24
C GLY A 40 5.51 2.54 0.90
N LEU A 41 5.24 1.67 1.88
CA LEU A 41 4.47 2.01 3.08
C LEU A 41 5.11 3.14 3.89
N TYR A 42 6.43 3.14 4.00
CA TYR A 42 7.16 4.18 4.71
C TYR A 42 7.06 5.53 4.01
N ILE A 43 7.22 5.55 2.68
CA ILE A 43 7.03 6.75 1.86
C ILE A 43 5.59 7.27 2.00
N GLU A 44 4.59 6.38 1.95
CA GLU A 44 3.19 6.77 2.14
C GLU A 44 2.92 7.41 3.50
N GLY A 45 3.47 6.84 4.57
CA GLY A 45 3.39 7.45 5.91
C GLY A 45 4.05 8.83 5.98
N ILE A 46 5.19 9.02 5.32
CA ILE A 46 5.85 10.34 5.22
C ILE A 46 4.98 11.34 4.46
N VAL A 47 4.42 10.94 3.31
CA VAL A 47 3.58 11.81 2.48
C VAL A 47 2.35 12.26 3.26
N ILE A 48 1.67 11.34 3.95
CA ILE A 48 0.55 11.68 4.84
C ILE A 48 1.04 12.68 5.89
N ASN A 49 2.06 12.35 6.69
CA ASN A 49 2.50 13.26 7.76
C ASN A 49 2.95 14.64 7.25
N ALA A 50 3.63 14.70 6.11
CA ALA A 50 4.14 15.94 5.53
C ALA A 50 3.01 16.85 5.02
N LEU A 51 1.95 16.29 4.47
CA LEU A 51 0.81 17.03 3.95
C LEU A 51 -0.17 17.49 5.04
N ALA A 52 -0.14 16.90 6.24
CA ALA A 52 -1.08 17.19 7.32
C ALA A 52 -1.27 18.70 7.63
N PRO A 53 -0.21 19.54 7.77
CA PRO A 53 -0.38 20.97 8.06
C PRO A 53 -1.16 21.73 6.99
N SER A 54 -1.00 21.36 5.71
CA SER A 54 -1.69 21.99 4.59
C SER A 54 -3.20 21.79 4.64
N PHE A 55 -3.66 20.75 5.34
CA PHE A 55 -5.08 20.42 5.50
C PHE A 55 -5.61 20.73 6.91
N GLY A 56 -4.83 21.39 7.77
CA GLY A 56 -5.22 21.66 9.16
C GLY A 56 -5.33 20.40 10.02
N SER A 57 -4.63 19.34 9.63
CA SER A 57 -4.51 18.08 10.36
C SER A 57 -3.31 18.12 11.31
N GLN A 58 -3.36 17.33 12.38
CA GLN A 58 -2.25 17.21 13.33
C GLN A 58 -1.13 16.36 12.73
N GLN A 59 0.12 16.84 12.77
CA GLN A 59 1.28 16.02 12.42
C GLN A 59 1.55 14.99 13.51
N ASN A 60 1.61 13.73 13.11
CA ASN A 60 2.00 12.62 13.96
C ASN A 60 2.51 11.47 13.07
N SER A 61 3.84 11.36 12.93
CA SER A 61 4.48 10.37 12.07
C SER A 61 4.08 8.93 12.41
N THR A 62 3.88 8.64 13.70
CA THR A 62 3.46 7.32 14.16
C THR A 62 2.04 6.99 13.71
N ASN A 63 1.11 7.93 13.83
CA ASN A 63 -0.27 7.73 13.38
C ASN A 63 -0.38 7.70 11.86
N ALA A 64 0.37 8.55 11.15
CA ALA A 64 0.42 8.55 9.70
C ALA A 64 0.93 7.22 9.14
N PHE A 65 1.99 6.66 9.73
CA PHE A 65 2.50 5.35 9.32
C PHE A 65 1.52 4.23 9.64
N LYS A 66 0.88 4.25 10.82
CA LYS A 66 -0.19 3.27 11.15
C LYS A 66 -1.34 3.33 10.15
N LEU A 67 -1.74 4.54 9.76
CA LEU A 67 -2.79 4.78 8.77
C LEU A 67 -2.41 4.20 7.40
N ALA A 68 -1.20 4.46 6.91
CA ALA A 68 -0.70 3.90 5.65
C ALA A 68 -0.73 2.36 5.67
N VAL A 69 -0.21 1.75 6.75
CA VAL A 69 -0.22 0.29 6.92
C VAL A 69 -1.65 -0.27 6.96
N TYR A 70 -2.57 0.43 7.63
CA TYR A 70 -3.98 0.01 7.69
C TYR A 70 -4.67 0.11 6.34
N ALA A 71 -4.45 1.19 5.59
CA ALA A 71 -5.01 1.39 4.25
C ALA A 71 -4.53 0.32 3.27
N TYR A 72 -3.31 -0.20 3.45
CA TYR A 72 -2.75 -1.26 2.60
C TYR A 72 -3.24 -2.68 2.94
N THR A 73 -3.94 -2.87 4.06
CA THR A 73 -4.43 -4.19 4.52
C THR A 73 -5.24 -4.96 3.46
N PRO A 74 -6.20 -4.33 2.74
CA PRO A 74 -6.95 -5.01 1.69
C PRO A 74 -6.05 -5.53 0.57
N ALA A 75 -5.02 -4.77 0.19
CA ALA A 75 -4.04 -5.18 -0.81
C ALA A 75 -3.19 -6.38 -0.34
N PHE A 76 -2.83 -6.42 0.95
CA PHE A 76 -2.12 -7.57 1.52
C PHE A 76 -2.96 -8.83 1.53
N ILE A 77 -4.23 -8.73 1.93
CA ILE A 77 -5.16 -9.87 1.94
C ILE A 77 -5.44 -10.35 0.51
N ALA A 78 -5.68 -9.40 -0.41
CA ALA A 78 -5.87 -9.71 -1.82
C ALA A 78 -4.64 -10.36 -2.45
N GLY A 79 -3.45 -10.16 -1.88
CA GLY A 79 -2.20 -10.81 -2.27
C GLY A 79 -2.27 -12.34 -2.36
N ILE A 80 -3.17 -12.99 -1.61
CA ILE A 80 -3.39 -14.45 -1.69
C ILE A 80 -3.80 -14.88 -3.11
N LEU A 81 -4.59 -14.04 -3.80
CA LEU A 81 -5.09 -14.33 -5.15
C LEU A 81 -4.00 -14.24 -6.22
N ARG A 82 -2.82 -13.68 -5.90
CA ARG A 82 -1.68 -13.61 -6.84
C ARG A 82 -1.09 -14.98 -7.18
N ILE A 83 -1.55 -16.05 -6.53
CA ILE A 83 -1.22 -17.42 -6.92
C ILE A 83 -1.67 -17.75 -8.36
N PHE A 84 -2.74 -17.11 -8.85
CA PHE A 84 -3.19 -17.21 -10.24
C PHE A 84 -3.03 -15.84 -10.93
N PRO A 85 -2.12 -15.71 -11.92
CA PRO A 85 -1.87 -14.44 -12.59
C PRO A 85 -3.12 -13.76 -13.17
N LEU A 86 -4.09 -14.53 -13.68
CA LEU A 86 -5.35 -14.01 -14.22
C LEU A 86 -6.23 -13.28 -13.18
N LEU A 87 -6.04 -13.54 -11.88
CA LEU A 87 -6.82 -12.90 -10.83
C LEU A 87 -6.28 -11.52 -10.43
N GLY A 88 -5.24 -11.03 -11.10
CA GLY A 88 -4.63 -9.72 -10.81
C GLY A 88 -5.62 -8.56 -10.85
N VAL A 89 -6.63 -8.60 -11.73
CA VAL A 89 -7.70 -7.59 -11.79
C VAL A 89 -8.52 -7.57 -10.49
N LEU A 90 -8.84 -8.74 -9.91
CA LEU A 90 -9.53 -8.81 -8.64
C LEU A 90 -8.68 -8.26 -7.50
N VAL A 91 -7.37 -8.53 -7.53
CA VAL A 91 -6.42 -7.96 -6.55
C VAL A 91 -6.47 -6.45 -6.57
N PHE A 92 -6.45 -5.85 -7.77
CA PHE A 92 -6.55 -4.41 -7.94
C PHE A 92 -7.87 -3.86 -7.40
N LEU A 93 -9.00 -4.50 -7.74
CA LEU A 93 -10.33 -4.07 -7.30
C LEU A 93 -10.48 -4.12 -5.76
N ILE A 94 -9.98 -5.18 -5.11
CA ILE A 94 -10.01 -5.28 -3.65
C ILE A 94 -9.09 -4.24 -3.01
N SER A 95 -7.93 -3.96 -3.63
CA SER A 95 -6.98 -2.98 -3.12
C SER A 95 -7.54 -1.55 -3.11
N LEU A 96 -8.48 -1.21 -4.00
CA LEU A 96 -9.17 0.08 -4.00
C LEU A 96 -9.95 0.34 -2.71
N TYR A 97 -10.37 -0.70 -1.98
CA TYR A 97 -10.99 -0.54 -0.67
C TYR A 97 -10.03 0.11 0.35
N GLY A 98 -8.72 0.03 0.11
CA GLY A 98 -7.71 0.75 0.90
C GLY A 98 -7.89 2.26 0.88
N LEU A 99 -8.35 2.83 -0.24
CA LEU A 99 -8.65 4.26 -0.35
C LEU A 99 -9.81 4.67 0.58
N TYR A 100 -10.81 3.80 0.70
CA TYR A 100 -11.92 4.02 1.63
C TYR A 100 -11.47 3.93 3.09
N LEU A 101 -10.58 2.99 3.42
CA LEU A 101 -9.98 2.93 4.77
C LEU A 101 -9.12 4.17 5.07
N LEU A 102 -8.37 4.67 4.08
CA LEU A 102 -7.60 5.91 4.21
C LEU A 102 -8.54 7.10 4.48
N TYR A 103 -9.63 7.22 3.71
CA TYR A 103 -10.67 8.24 3.91
C TYR A 103 -11.21 8.24 5.35
N LEU A 104 -11.55 7.07 5.88
CA LEU A 104 -12.07 6.93 7.25
C LEU A 104 -11.00 7.18 8.32
N GLY A 105 -9.75 6.80 8.06
CA GLY A 105 -8.67 6.91 9.03
C GLY A 105 -8.08 8.31 9.15
N LEU A 106 -8.14 9.15 8.11
CA LEU A 106 -7.67 10.54 8.14
C LEU A 106 -8.30 11.40 9.25
N PRO A 107 -9.63 11.45 9.45
CA PRO A 107 -10.23 12.21 10.54
C PRO A 107 -9.96 11.59 11.91
N VAL A 108 -9.80 10.26 12.00
CA VAL A 108 -9.63 9.55 13.26
C VAL A 108 -8.17 9.60 13.77
N MET A 109 -7.19 9.45 12.88
CA MET A 109 -5.78 9.29 13.24
C MET A 109 -4.96 10.57 13.09
N MET A 110 -5.36 11.46 12.18
CA MET A 110 -4.67 12.73 11.87
C MET A 110 -5.50 13.96 12.27
N GLU A 111 -6.63 13.78 12.95
CA GLU A 111 -7.53 14.87 13.39
C GLU A 111 -7.96 15.79 12.23
N THR A 112 -8.13 15.21 11.04
CA THR A 112 -8.42 15.98 9.82
C THR A 112 -9.83 16.57 9.89
N PRO A 113 -10.00 17.89 9.65
CA PRO A 113 -11.32 18.52 9.55
C PRO A 113 -12.17 17.86 8.44
N LYS A 114 -13.43 17.53 8.74
CA LYS A 114 -14.31 16.73 7.84
C LYS A 114 -14.43 17.32 6.43
N GLU A 115 -14.44 18.64 6.32
CA GLU A 115 -14.54 19.38 5.06
C GLU A 115 -13.29 19.22 4.17
N LYS A 116 -12.13 18.92 4.77
CA LYS A 116 -10.83 18.82 4.09
C LYS A 116 -10.40 17.39 3.81
N VAL A 117 -11.09 16.38 4.36
CA VAL A 117 -10.72 14.96 4.22
C VAL A 117 -10.61 14.54 2.76
N VAL A 118 -11.59 14.89 1.92
CA VAL A 118 -11.59 14.52 0.50
C VAL A 118 -10.42 15.18 -0.24
N GLY A 119 -10.19 16.47 0.01
CA GLY A 119 -9.07 17.19 -0.60
C GLY A 119 -7.72 16.60 -0.19
N TYR A 120 -7.56 16.25 1.08
CA TYR A 120 -6.36 15.63 1.59
C TYR A 120 -6.11 14.25 0.97
N LEU A 121 -7.14 13.40 0.90
CA LEU A 121 -7.06 12.09 0.24
C LEU A 121 -6.63 12.21 -1.23
N VAL A 122 -7.25 13.13 -1.99
CA VAL A 122 -6.93 13.31 -3.42
C VAL A 122 -5.47 13.75 -3.59
N VAL A 123 -4.98 14.67 -2.76
CA VAL A 123 -3.59 15.12 -2.85
C VAL A 123 -2.61 14.02 -2.45
N ILE A 124 -2.92 13.21 -1.43
CA ILE A 124 -2.10 12.02 -1.10
C ILE A 124 -1.99 11.11 -2.32
N ILE A 125 -3.12 10.76 -2.97
CA ILE A 125 -3.12 9.87 -4.14
C ILE A 125 -2.27 10.46 -5.27
N ILE A 126 -2.45 11.74 -5.60
CA ILE A 126 -1.69 12.41 -6.67
C ILE A 126 -0.19 12.37 -6.38
N VAL A 127 0.21 12.71 -5.15
CA VAL A 127 1.62 12.72 -4.74
C VAL A 127 2.21 11.31 -4.81
N LEU A 128 1.48 10.29 -4.35
CA LEU A 128 1.95 8.90 -4.43
C LEU A 128 2.10 8.44 -5.88
N ILE A 129 1.16 8.76 -6.77
CA ILE A 129 1.26 8.43 -8.20
C ILE A 129 2.52 9.06 -8.79
N ILE A 130 2.79 10.34 -8.50
CA ILE A 130 3.99 11.04 -8.97
C ILE A 130 5.25 10.36 -8.44
N ILE A 131 5.32 10.06 -7.14
CA ILE A 131 6.47 9.39 -6.53
C ILE A 131 6.70 8.02 -7.18
N TYR A 132 5.68 7.20 -7.32
CA TYR A 132 5.83 5.88 -7.92
C TYR A 132 6.19 5.95 -9.40
N ALA A 133 5.67 6.93 -10.15
CA ALA A 133 6.05 7.15 -11.55
C ALA A 133 7.51 7.60 -11.72
N LEU A 134 8.09 8.28 -10.73
CA LEU A 134 9.51 8.66 -10.73
C LEU A 134 10.45 7.50 -10.35
N ILE A 135 9.94 6.52 -9.60
CA ILE A 135 10.71 5.36 -9.13
C ILE A 135 10.65 4.20 -10.16
N ALA A 136 9.55 4.09 -10.90
CA ALA A 136 9.31 3.06 -11.92
C ALA A 136 10.21 3.22 -13.16
#